data_AF-K0VF42-F1
#
_entry.id   AF-K0VF42-F1
#
_cell.length_a   1.000
_cell.length_b   1.000
_cell.length_c   1.000
_cell.angle_alpha   90.00
_cell.angle_beta   90.00
_cell.angle_gamma   90.00
#
_symmetry.space_group_name_H-M   'P 1'
#
loop_
_entity.id
_entity.type
_entity.pdbx_description
1 polymer ?
#
loop_
_entity_poly.entity_id
_entity_poly.type
_entity_poly.pdbx_seq_one_letter_code
_entity_poly.pdbx_strand_id
1 'polypeptide(L)'
;MTTAIAPARPARRPSTGTSPFTGISTLLKLALRRDRVRLSVWVATLSLMMVYAPNAIRLAYPGEEQRLARVNLLKTPAGMMLGGPMFGVNETDLGVMMANELTLTLTIATSILAILTVIRHTRAEEENGSAELVLSSVVGRYARTAAALTLVGGVNAVLALTMTLAMASTGFAVVDTAAMSLGITGVAMVFGAVAAVTAQLWRQSRTASGAAMATLAVAALVRGAGDVIDNSGSTLSWFSPIAWAQQMRPFVDLRWWPFGLLVILAVGLMAVAAVLESRRQYDAGTIASTGERPDAPAITGPLRLHLTLQRGQTIGWAVGLFVAGLVFGSMTKALMDAAETNELIARLLSATGNDGIYTTMTQFLAAAATAYVSSVVLRVYTDEQNGLGEPVLAGAVSRWRWLLGAVGCALAGAAVLMFCAGLGNGLGAGLTLGEPGTIIRLTLAALAYLPALAVIASIAALAVALRSPWIAWLAVTFVITALSLGALLRLPRWLIELSPVGQTTVPSQFPAVALVVMLVAATVLATVAGWIYRNRDAV
;
A
#
# COMPACT_ATOMS: atom_id res chain seq x y z
N MET A 1 -77.46 -4.30 13.30
CA MET A 1 -76.18 -4.27 14.05
C MET A 1 -75.70 -5.69 14.20
N THR A 2 -74.73 -6.10 13.41
CA THR A 2 -74.08 -7.41 13.47
C THR A 2 -72.58 -7.15 13.52
N THR A 3 -72.00 -7.43 14.68
CA THR A 3 -70.57 -7.30 14.98
C THR A 3 -69.80 -8.39 14.23
N ALA A 4 -69.01 -7.98 13.23
CA ALA A 4 -68.09 -8.87 12.54
C ALA A 4 -66.88 -9.15 13.44
N ILE A 5 -66.70 -10.41 13.82
CA ILE A 5 -65.54 -10.89 14.58
C ILE A 5 -64.34 -10.93 13.64
N ALA A 6 -63.30 -10.16 13.96
CA ALA A 6 -62.04 -10.17 13.23
C ALA A 6 -61.35 -11.55 13.36
N PRO A 7 -60.79 -12.12 12.28
CA PRO A 7 -60.09 -13.40 12.37
C PRO A 7 -58.82 -13.25 13.22
N ALA A 8 -58.60 -14.22 14.12
CA ALA A 8 -57.43 -14.29 14.96
C ALA A 8 -56.15 -14.28 14.10
N ARG A 9 -55.24 -13.35 14.38
CA ARG A 9 -53.90 -13.35 13.78
C ARG A 9 -53.24 -14.70 14.07
N PRO A 10 -52.72 -15.42 13.07
CA PRO A 10 -52.00 -16.66 13.32
C PRO A 10 -50.79 -16.34 14.21
N ALA A 11 -50.67 -17.06 15.32
CA ALA A 11 -49.51 -16.98 16.19
C ALA A 11 -48.25 -17.20 15.35
N ARG A 12 -47.32 -16.23 15.36
CA ARG A 12 -45.97 -16.41 14.80
C ARG A 12 -45.39 -17.66 15.45
N ARG A 13 -45.23 -18.74 14.68
CA ARG A 13 -44.40 -19.87 15.10
C ARG A 13 -43.03 -19.30 15.48
N PRO A 14 -42.47 -19.61 16.66
CA PRO A 14 -41.10 -19.24 16.95
C PRO A 14 -40.23 -19.87 15.86
N SER A 15 -39.52 -19.04 15.10
CA SER A 15 -38.50 -19.53 14.18
C SER A 15 -37.58 -20.42 15.00
N THR A 16 -37.47 -21.70 14.64
CA THR A 16 -36.39 -22.57 15.13
C THR A 16 -35.09 -21.78 14.96
N GLY A 17 -34.49 -21.36 16.08
CA GLY A 17 -33.43 -20.36 16.09
C GLY A 17 -32.23 -20.87 15.30
N THR A 18 -32.14 -20.47 14.02
CA THR A 18 -30.94 -20.65 13.23
C THR A 18 -29.83 -19.88 13.93
N SER A 19 -28.75 -20.58 14.31
CA SER A 19 -27.59 -19.97 14.95
C SER A 19 -27.14 -18.73 14.15
N PRO A 20 -26.72 -17.65 14.82
CA PRO A 20 -26.25 -16.44 14.13
C PRO A 20 -24.97 -16.67 13.30
N PHE A 21 -24.40 -17.87 13.37
CA PHE A 21 -23.23 -18.36 12.63
C PHE A 21 -23.58 -19.38 11.53
N THR A 22 -24.87 -19.60 11.24
CA THR A 22 -25.30 -20.53 10.19
C THR A 22 -24.76 -20.06 8.83
N GLY A 23 -24.18 -20.97 8.03
CA GLY A 23 -23.68 -20.69 6.68
C GLY A 23 -22.19 -20.35 6.55
N ILE A 24 -21.43 -20.27 7.65
CA ILE A 24 -19.98 -19.97 7.61
C ILE A 24 -19.21 -20.93 6.69
N SER A 25 -19.46 -22.24 6.80
CA SER A 25 -18.71 -23.25 6.03
C SER A 25 -18.95 -23.12 4.52
N THR A 26 -20.18 -22.79 4.11
CA THR A 26 -20.53 -22.56 2.71
C THR A 26 -19.88 -21.29 2.18
N LEU A 27 -19.94 -20.19 2.95
CA LEU A 27 -19.29 -18.93 2.59
C LEU A 27 -17.77 -19.08 2.51
N LEU A 28 -17.16 -19.80 3.45
CA LEU A 28 -15.72 -20.09 3.44
C LEU A 28 -15.30 -20.87 2.20
N LYS A 29 -16.06 -21.92 1.82
CA LYS A 29 -15.81 -22.68 0.59
C LYS A 29 -15.93 -21.82 -0.66
N LEU A 30 -16.94 -20.94 -0.72
CA LEU A 30 -17.12 -20.00 -1.83
C LEU A 30 -15.95 -19.02 -1.91
N ALA A 31 -15.57 -18.43 -0.78
CA ALA A 31 -14.47 -17.48 -0.70
C ALA A 31 -13.14 -18.12 -1.14
N LEU A 32 -12.84 -19.35 -0.70
CA LEU A 32 -11.67 -20.11 -1.14
C LEU A 32 -11.68 -20.36 -2.66
N ARG A 33 -12.83 -20.75 -3.23
CA ARG A 33 -12.94 -20.97 -4.69
C ARG A 33 -12.72 -19.68 -5.48
N ARG A 34 -13.29 -18.57 -5.02
CA ARG A 34 -13.20 -17.25 -5.66
C ARG A 34 -11.80 -16.67 -5.59
N ASP A 35 -11.10 -16.88 -4.48
CA ASP A 35 -9.81 -16.25 -4.21
C ASP A 35 -8.61 -17.19 -4.39
N ARG A 36 -8.80 -18.45 -4.83
CA ARG A 36 -7.73 -19.46 -4.96
C ARG A 36 -6.48 -18.95 -5.69
N VAL A 37 -6.63 -18.33 -6.87
CA VAL A 37 -5.49 -17.86 -7.66
C VAL A 37 -4.79 -16.71 -6.94
N ARG A 38 -5.56 -15.73 -6.44
CA ARG A 38 -5.03 -14.60 -5.69
C ARG A 38 -4.27 -15.07 -4.46
N LEU A 39 -4.88 -15.90 -3.62
CA LEU A 39 -4.27 -16.39 -2.38
C LEU A 39 -3.06 -17.28 -2.66
N SER A 40 -3.12 -18.17 -3.66
CA SER A 40 -1.98 -18.99 -4.06
C SER A 40 -0.79 -18.16 -4.53
N VAL A 41 -1.02 -17.10 -5.32
CA VAL A 41 0.05 -16.19 -5.76
C VAL A 41 0.66 -15.45 -4.57
N TRP A 42 -0.16 -14.95 -3.65
CA TRP A 42 0.33 -14.30 -2.43
C TRP A 42 1.16 -15.23 -1.54
N VAL A 43 0.64 -16.44 -1.26
CA VAL A 43 1.34 -17.46 -0.48
C VAL A 43 2.65 -17.84 -1.16
N ALA A 44 2.62 -18.14 -2.46
CA ALA A 44 3.82 -18.51 -3.20
C ALA A 44 4.87 -17.38 -3.18
N THR A 45 4.47 -16.13 -3.40
CA THR A 45 5.40 -14.99 -3.49
C THR A 45 6.06 -14.69 -2.14
N LEU A 46 5.26 -14.65 -1.06
CA LEU A 46 5.77 -14.36 0.29
C LEU A 46 6.62 -15.50 0.85
N SER A 47 6.27 -16.75 0.57
CA SER A 47 7.08 -17.89 0.98
C SER A 47 8.34 -18.05 0.13
N LEU A 48 8.31 -17.68 -1.16
CA LEU A 48 9.50 -17.67 -2.01
C LEU A 48 10.52 -16.63 -1.54
N MET A 49 10.07 -15.46 -1.05
CA MET A 49 10.95 -14.46 -0.45
C MET A 49 11.78 -15.03 0.72
N MET A 50 11.22 -15.96 1.50
CA MET A 50 11.92 -16.64 2.61
C MET A 50 13.02 -17.59 2.16
N VAL A 51 13.02 -18.03 0.90
CA VAL A 51 14.13 -18.80 0.29
C VAL A 51 15.07 -17.88 -0.47
N TYR A 52 14.54 -16.90 -1.18
CA TYR A 52 15.30 -16.03 -2.06
C TYR A 52 16.25 -15.12 -1.28
N ALA A 53 15.74 -14.41 -0.26
CA ALA A 53 16.51 -13.36 0.39
C ALA A 53 17.76 -13.87 1.15
N PRO A 54 17.73 -14.98 1.92
CA PRO A 54 18.95 -15.49 2.54
C PRO A 54 20.01 -15.88 1.51
N ASN A 55 19.59 -16.52 0.41
CA ASN A 55 20.50 -16.94 -0.65
C ASN A 55 21.07 -15.75 -1.43
N ALA A 56 20.25 -14.73 -1.68
CA ALA A 56 20.70 -13.50 -2.32
C ALA A 56 21.75 -12.78 -1.45
N ILE A 57 21.54 -12.70 -0.13
CA ILE A 57 22.51 -12.10 0.80
C ILE A 57 23.80 -12.92 0.83
N ARG A 58 23.72 -14.26 0.92
CA ARG A 58 24.91 -15.14 0.88
C ARG A 58 25.73 -14.95 -0.40
N LEU A 59 25.06 -14.80 -1.53
CA LEU A 59 25.72 -14.64 -2.84
C LEU A 59 26.32 -13.24 -3.00
N ALA A 60 25.61 -12.20 -2.53
CA ALA A 60 26.03 -10.81 -2.68
C ALA A 60 27.11 -10.39 -1.67
N TYR A 61 27.10 -10.97 -0.47
CA TYR A 61 28.03 -10.64 0.62
C TYR A 61 28.64 -11.91 1.27
N PRO A 62 29.51 -12.64 0.56
CA PRO A 62 30.12 -13.86 1.10
C PRO A 62 31.00 -13.57 2.34
N GLY A 63 31.75 -12.48 2.30
CA GLY A 63 32.70 -12.08 3.35
C GLY A 63 32.02 -11.45 4.57
N GLU A 64 32.58 -11.68 5.75
CA GLU A 64 32.08 -11.09 7.00
C GLU A 64 32.27 -9.57 7.04
N GLU A 65 33.40 -9.05 6.55
CA GLU A 65 33.63 -7.60 6.43
C GLU A 65 32.58 -6.91 5.54
N GLN A 66 32.16 -7.57 4.47
CA GLN A 66 31.14 -7.04 3.56
C GLN A 66 29.75 -7.03 4.23
N ARG A 67 29.46 -8.04 5.06
CA ARG A 67 28.25 -8.08 5.88
C ARG A 67 28.27 -7.02 6.99
N LEU A 68 29.41 -6.80 7.65
CA LEU A 68 29.60 -5.72 8.62
C LEU A 68 29.37 -4.34 7.99
N ALA A 69 29.92 -4.10 6.80
CA ALA A 69 29.71 -2.84 6.07
C ALA A 69 28.22 -2.62 5.76
N ARG A 70 27.48 -3.67 5.39
CA ARG A 70 26.03 -3.60 5.17
C ARG A 70 25.26 -3.31 6.45
N VAL A 71 25.60 -3.99 7.55
CA VAL A 71 24.98 -3.77 8.87
C VAL A 71 25.20 -2.33 9.31
N ASN A 72 26.41 -1.80 9.17
CA ASN A 72 26.73 -0.42 9.52
C ASN A 72 25.94 0.60 8.68
N LEU A 73 25.72 0.32 7.39
CA LEU A 73 24.86 1.15 6.53
C LEU A 73 23.38 1.13 6.96
N LEU A 74 22.92 0.01 7.54
CA LEU A 74 21.54 -0.15 8.00
C LEU A 74 21.30 0.30 9.44
N LYS A 75 22.35 0.50 10.24
CA LYS A 75 22.31 1.10 11.61
C LYS A 75 21.95 2.59 11.64
N THR A 76 21.43 3.10 10.56
CA THR A 76 21.00 4.49 10.42
C THR A 76 19.58 4.62 10.94
N PRO A 77 19.16 5.78 11.48
CA PRO A 77 17.80 5.97 11.98
C PRO A 77 16.72 5.53 10.97
N ALA A 78 16.92 5.84 9.69
CA ALA A 78 16.01 5.40 8.64
C ALA A 78 16.17 3.92 8.25
N GLY A 79 17.38 3.36 8.31
CA GLY A 79 17.59 1.92 8.17
C GLY A 79 16.88 1.12 9.27
N MET A 80 16.90 1.59 10.52
CA MET A 80 16.18 1.00 11.65
C MET A 80 14.66 1.19 11.55
N MET A 81 14.20 2.32 10.99
CA MET A 81 12.77 2.51 10.68
C MET A 81 12.26 1.56 9.58
N LEU A 82 13.09 1.16 8.61
CA LEU A 82 12.69 0.33 7.47
C LEU A 82 12.96 -1.16 7.63
N GLY A 83 14.06 -1.54 8.27
CA GLY A 83 14.37 -2.94 8.58
C GLY A 83 13.73 -3.33 9.90
N GLY A 84 14.23 -2.76 10.98
CA GLY A 84 13.86 -3.12 12.33
C GLY A 84 14.92 -2.75 13.35
N PRO A 85 14.64 -2.96 14.64
CA PRO A 85 15.67 -2.89 15.68
C PRO A 85 16.75 -3.93 15.37
N MET A 86 18.00 -3.50 15.27
CA MET A 86 19.13 -4.40 14.99
C MET A 86 19.48 -5.20 16.26
N PHE A 87 18.62 -6.16 16.63
CA PHE A 87 18.88 -7.06 17.75
C PHE A 87 20.01 -8.03 17.42
N GLY A 88 20.89 -8.34 18.38
CA GLY A 88 21.90 -9.41 18.26
C GLY A 88 23.32 -8.95 18.59
N VAL A 89 24.09 -9.81 19.28
CA VAL A 89 25.51 -9.55 19.59
C VAL A 89 26.41 -9.84 18.38
N ASN A 90 26.02 -10.82 17.55
CA ASN A 90 26.66 -11.14 16.25
C ASN A 90 25.74 -10.72 15.10
N GLU A 91 25.76 -9.44 14.76
CA GLU A 91 24.88 -8.84 13.74
C GLU A 91 25.19 -9.31 12.30
N THR A 92 26.34 -9.98 12.09
CA THR A 92 26.75 -10.58 10.82
C THR A 92 26.13 -11.95 10.55
N ASP A 93 25.46 -12.53 11.56
CA ASP A 93 24.74 -13.77 11.40
C ASP A 93 23.53 -13.54 10.47
N LEU A 94 23.43 -14.40 9.45
CA LEU A 94 22.38 -14.32 8.45
C LEU A 94 21.00 -14.48 9.09
N GLY A 95 20.86 -15.25 10.17
CA GLY A 95 19.56 -15.42 10.84
C GLY A 95 19.05 -14.11 11.45
N VAL A 96 19.98 -13.38 12.06
CA VAL A 96 19.74 -12.08 12.67
C VAL A 96 19.46 -11.02 11.61
N MET A 97 20.24 -10.96 10.53
CA MET A 97 19.98 -10.05 9.41
C MET A 97 18.61 -10.28 8.78
N MET A 98 18.21 -11.54 8.62
CA MET A 98 16.91 -11.93 8.09
C MET A 98 15.76 -11.52 9.01
N ALA A 99 15.89 -11.76 10.32
CA ALA A 99 14.90 -11.34 11.31
C ALA A 99 14.76 -9.82 11.35
N ASN A 100 15.86 -9.07 11.23
CA ASN A 100 15.85 -7.62 11.31
C ASN A 100 15.41 -6.96 10.01
N GLU A 101 15.79 -7.45 8.82
CA GLU A 101 15.47 -6.77 7.55
C GLU A 101 14.14 -7.22 6.92
N LEU A 102 13.78 -8.51 7.01
CA LEU A 102 12.61 -9.04 6.30
C LEU A 102 11.32 -9.10 7.11
N THR A 103 11.41 -9.18 8.44
CA THR A 103 10.22 -9.33 9.28
C THR A 103 9.24 -8.19 9.06
N LEU A 104 9.70 -6.93 9.01
CA LEU A 104 8.81 -5.78 8.80
C LEU A 104 8.17 -5.81 7.41
N THR A 105 8.98 -6.03 6.37
CA THR A 105 8.51 -6.09 4.97
C THR A 105 7.43 -7.14 4.79
N LEU A 106 7.67 -8.35 5.31
CA LEU A 106 6.71 -9.45 5.23
C LEU A 106 5.48 -9.18 6.11
N THR A 107 5.66 -8.59 7.29
CA THR A 107 4.54 -8.18 8.17
C THR A 107 3.62 -7.18 7.50
N ILE A 108 4.17 -6.16 6.84
CA ILE A 108 3.38 -5.18 6.10
C ILE A 108 2.64 -5.89 4.96
N ALA A 109 3.33 -6.70 4.16
CA ALA A 109 2.73 -7.38 3.03
C ALA A 109 1.60 -8.35 3.43
N THR A 110 1.80 -9.17 4.46
CA THR A 110 0.77 -10.09 4.98
C THR A 110 -0.39 -9.32 5.63
N SER A 111 -0.12 -8.21 6.32
CA SER A 111 -1.17 -7.36 6.89
C SER A 111 -2.03 -6.71 5.81
N ILE A 112 -1.44 -6.23 4.72
CA ILE A 112 -2.18 -5.71 3.56
C ILE A 112 -3.07 -6.80 2.96
N LEU A 113 -2.53 -8.01 2.78
CA LEU A 113 -3.31 -9.16 2.30
C LEU A 113 -4.50 -9.45 3.22
N ALA A 114 -4.29 -9.48 4.54
CA ALA A 114 -5.33 -9.71 5.53
C ALA A 114 -6.42 -8.62 5.47
N ILE A 115 -6.03 -7.34 5.48
CA ILE A 115 -6.95 -6.19 5.38
C ILE A 115 -7.82 -6.30 4.12
N LEU A 116 -7.18 -6.44 2.96
CA LEU A 116 -7.89 -6.48 1.68
C LEU A 116 -8.82 -7.70 1.58
N THR A 117 -8.45 -8.82 2.19
CA THR A 117 -9.26 -10.04 2.19
C THR A 117 -10.49 -9.90 3.08
N VAL A 118 -10.33 -9.34 4.30
CA VAL A 118 -11.48 -9.07 5.18
C VAL A 118 -12.45 -8.10 4.53
N ILE A 119 -11.97 -6.95 4.01
CA ILE A 119 -12.86 -5.96 3.39
C ILE A 119 -13.57 -6.52 2.15
N ARG A 120 -12.87 -7.31 1.32
CA ARG A 120 -13.44 -7.94 0.12
C ARG A 120 -14.62 -8.86 0.42
N HIS A 121 -14.55 -9.64 1.49
CA HIS A 121 -15.60 -10.60 1.88
C HIS A 121 -16.59 -10.03 2.92
N THR A 122 -16.49 -8.74 3.24
CA THR A 122 -17.42 -8.04 4.14
C THR A 122 -18.01 -6.81 3.47
N ARG A 123 -17.38 -5.64 3.62
CA ARG A 123 -17.92 -4.34 3.20
C ARG A 123 -18.02 -4.18 1.69
N ALA A 124 -17.09 -4.74 0.92
CA ALA A 124 -17.14 -4.64 -0.54
C ALA A 124 -18.33 -5.42 -1.13
N GLU A 125 -18.68 -6.57 -0.54
CA GLU A 125 -19.85 -7.33 -0.95
C GLU A 125 -21.17 -6.69 -0.50
N GLU A 126 -21.19 -5.93 0.60
CA GLU A 126 -22.33 -5.08 0.97
C GLU A 126 -22.52 -3.93 -0.02
N GLU A 127 -21.44 -3.22 -0.37
CA GLU A 127 -21.47 -2.11 -1.32
C GLU A 127 -21.91 -2.54 -2.73
N ASN A 128 -21.55 -3.75 -3.16
CA ASN A 128 -21.93 -4.31 -4.45
C ASN A 128 -23.31 -5.01 -4.46
N GLY A 129 -24.07 -4.95 -3.36
CA GLY A 129 -25.39 -5.58 -3.22
C GLY A 129 -25.41 -7.12 -3.16
N SER A 130 -24.28 -7.79 -3.40
CA SER A 130 -24.18 -9.25 -3.36
C SER A 130 -24.50 -9.82 -1.97
N ALA A 131 -24.17 -9.07 -0.92
CA ALA A 131 -24.48 -9.44 0.44
C ALA A 131 -25.98 -9.53 0.73
N GLU A 132 -26.81 -8.72 0.05
CA GLU A 132 -28.26 -8.70 0.26
C GLU A 132 -28.89 -10.01 -0.21
N LEU A 133 -28.47 -10.48 -1.39
CA LEU A 133 -28.86 -11.77 -1.93
C LEU A 133 -28.43 -12.92 -1.02
N VAL A 134 -27.22 -12.87 -0.45
CA VAL A 134 -26.73 -13.88 0.48
C VAL A 134 -27.52 -13.86 1.80
N LEU A 135 -27.81 -12.68 2.35
CA LEU A 135 -28.57 -12.52 3.59
C LEU A 135 -30.06 -12.85 3.43
N SER A 136 -30.59 -12.88 2.20
CA SER A 136 -31.93 -13.39 1.91
C SER A 136 -32.03 -14.92 2.04
N SER A 137 -30.90 -15.63 2.11
CA SER A 137 -30.83 -17.08 2.31
C SER A 137 -30.64 -17.45 3.79
N VAL A 138 -30.47 -18.75 4.10
CA VAL A 138 -30.29 -19.26 5.48
C VAL A 138 -28.86 -18.98 5.99
N VAL A 139 -28.50 -17.71 6.10
CA VAL A 139 -27.20 -17.24 6.55
C VAL A 139 -27.38 -16.36 7.79
N GLY A 140 -26.67 -16.70 8.85
CA GLY A 140 -26.70 -15.94 10.10
C GLY A 140 -25.99 -14.60 9.99
N ARG A 141 -26.38 -13.64 10.84
CA ARG A 141 -25.86 -12.25 10.82
C ARG A 141 -24.33 -12.20 10.82
N TYR A 142 -23.67 -12.95 11.70
CA TYR A 142 -22.21 -12.92 11.86
C TYR A 142 -21.46 -13.83 10.90
N ALA A 143 -22.16 -14.61 10.07
CA ALA A 143 -21.53 -15.65 9.26
C ALA A 143 -20.53 -15.09 8.24
N ARG A 144 -20.76 -13.88 7.71
CA ARG A 144 -19.89 -13.25 6.72
C ARG A 144 -18.58 -12.75 7.35
N THR A 145 -18.67 -11.97 8.41
CA THR A 145 -17.49 -11.49 9.17
C THR A 145 -16.70 -12.67 9.73
N ALA A 146 -17.37 -13.68 10.30
CA ALA A 146 -16.71 -14.88 10.81
C ALA A 146 -16.02 -15.68 9.69
N ALA A 147 -16.68 -15.92 8.55
CA ALA A 147 -16.07 -16.62 7.42
C ALA A 147 -14.85 -15.87 6.86
N ALA A 148 -14.91 -14.54 6.77
CA ALA A 148 -13.79 -13.71 6.33
C ALA A 148 -12.59 -13.80 7.30
N LEU A 149 -12.83 -13.71 8.62
CA LEU A 149 -11.79 -13.85 9.63
C LEU A 149 -11.21 -15.27 9.69
N THR A 150 -12.05 -16.30 9.56
CA THR A 150 -11.60 -17.71 9.46
C THR A 150 -10.74 -17.94 8.21
N LEU A 151 -11.13 -17.35 7.07
CA LEU A 151 -10.32 -17.42 5.84
C LEU A 151 -8.93 -16.81 6.05
N VAL A 152 -8.86 -15.61 6.62
CA VAL A 152 -7.59 -14.95 6.92
C VAL A 152 -6.77 -15.75 7.92
N GLY A 153 -7.39 -16.28 8.97
CA GLY A 153 -6.71 -17.18 9.92
C GLY A 153 -6.13 -18.43 9.24
N GLY A 154 -6.88 -19.04 8.32
CA GLY A 154 -6.40 -20.18 7.54
C GLY A 154 -5.25 -19.83 6.59
N VAL A 155 -5.33 -18.70 5.89
CA VAL A 155 -4.25 -18.20 5.03
C VAL A 155 -3.00 -17.88 5.84
N ASN A 156 -3.16 -17.26 7.00
CA ASN A 156 -2.06 -16.96 7.94
C ASN A 156 -1.41 -18.25 8.47
N ALA A 157 -2.18 -19.29 8.78
CA ALA A 157 -1.64 -20.59 9.18
C ALA A 157 -0.83 -21.25 8.04
N VAL A 158 -1.32 -21.20 6.80
CA VAL A 158 -0.60 -21.71 5.63
C VAL A 158 0.68 -20.89 5.38
N LEU A 159 0.62 -19.56 5.51
CA LEU A 159 1.80 -18.70 5.41
C LEU A 159 2.82 -19.02 6.49
N ALA A 160 2.42 -19.12 7.76
CA ALA A 160 3.31 -19.46 8.86
C ALA A 160 4.03 -20.79 8.59
N LEU A 161 3.29 -21.82 8.17
CA LEU A 161 3.85 -23.12 7.82
C LEU A 161 4.81 -23.04 6.63
N THR A 162 4.37 -22.47 5.51
CA THR A 162 5.16 -22.46 4.26
C THR A 162 6.38 -21.55 4.35
N MET A 163 6.28 -20.40 5.04
CA MET A 163 7.41 -19.51 5.31
C MET A 163 8.43 -20.17 6.24
N THR A 164 7.96 -20.93 7.25
CA THR A 164 8.83 -21.71 8.13
C THR A 164 9.58 -22.79 7.37
N LEU A 165 8.87 -23.59 6.57
CA LEU A 165 9.48 -24.64 5.75
C LEU A 165 10.47 -24.06 4.74
N ALA A 166 10.11 -22.95 4.09
CA ALA A 166 10.93 -22.25 3.12
C ALA A 166 12.28 -21.82 3.73
N MET A 167 12.27 -21.07 4.82
CA MET A 167 13.51 -20.59 5.41
C MET A 167 14.28 -21.72 6.11
N ALA A 168 13.61 -22.67 6.78
CA ALA A 168 14.27 -23.85 7.35
C ALA A 168 15.00 -24.70 6.29
N SER A 169 14.47 -24.79 5.06
CA SER A 169 15.12 -25.50 3.95
C SER A 169 16.50 -24.93 3.55
N THR A 170 16.80 -23.68 3.95
CA THR A 170 18.08 -23.02 3.70
C THR A 170 19.10 -23.15 4.84
N GLY A 171 18.77 -23.98 5.85
CA GLY A 171 19.65 -24.35 6.97
C GLY A 171 19.44 -23.54 8.25
N PHE A 172 18.39 -22.73 8.35
CA PHE A 172 18.05 -21.99 9.57
C PHE A 172 17.33 -22.86 10.60
N ALA A 173 17.48 -22.53 11.88
CA ALA A 173 16.80 -23.20 12.97
C ALA A 173 15.27 -23.12 12.81
N VAL A 174 14.60 -24.28 12.85
CA VAL A 174 13.15 -24.40 12.61
C VAL A 174 12.36 -23.62 13.64
N VAL A 175 12.78 -23.65 14.92
CA VAL A 175 12.07 -23.02 16.04
C VAL A 175 12.07 -21.50 15.91
N ASP A 176 13.23 -20.90 15.64
CA ASP A 176 13.36 -19.45 15.41
C ASP A 176 12.62 -18.99 14.16
N THR A 177 12.70 -19.78 13.09
CA THR A 177 11.97 -19.51 11.86
C THR A 177 10.44 -19.57 12.09
N ALA A 178 9.97 -20.53 12.88
CA ALA A 178 8.56 -20.66 13.26
C ALA A 178 8.10 -19.47 14.10
N ALA A 179 8.91 -19.01 15.04
CA ALA A 179 8.61 -17.83 15.84
C ALA A 179 8.51 -16.56 15.00
N MET A 180 9.45 -16.36 14.05
CA MET A 180 9.43 -15.25 13.10
C MET A 180 8.15 -15.26 12.25
N SER A 181 7.81 -16.42 11.66
CA SER A 181 6.65 -16.55 10.78
C SER A 181 5.31 -16.44 11.54
N LEU A 182 5.24 -16.94 12.77
CA LEU A 182 4.08 -16.75 13.66
C LEU A 182 3.94 -15.29 14.10
N GLY A 183 5.04 -14.58 14.39
CA GLY A 183 5.01 -13.14 14.66
C GLY A 183 4.44 -12.35 13.48
N ILE A 184 4.97 -12.59 12.27
CA ILE A 184 4.50 -11.96 11.02
C ILE A 184 3.00 -12.18 10.80
N THR A 185 2.55 -13.42 10.91
CA THR A 185 1.16 -13.80 10.63
C THR A 185 0.20 -13.44 11.77
N GLY A 186 0.68 -13.39 13.01
CA GLY A 186 -0.05 -12.88 14.17
C GLY A 186 -0.39 -11.41 14.04
N VAL A 187 0.59 -10.59 13.61
CA VAL A 187 0.34 -9.17 13.31
C VAL A 187 -0.63 -9.01 12.14
N ALA A 188 -0.48 -9.83 11.08
CA ALA A 188 -1.45 -9.83 9.98
C ALA A 188 -2.87 -10.14 10.45
N MET A 189 -3.03 -11.03 11.43
CA MET A 189 -4.34 -11.32 12.04
C MET A 189 -4.90 -10.14 12.83
N VAL A 190 -4.07 -9.42 13.58
CA VAL A 190 -4.46 -8.17 14.26
C VAL A 190 -5.00 -7.17 13.25
N PHE A 191 -4.31 -6.94 12.13
CA PHE A 191 -4.77 -6.02 11.10
C PHE A 191 -5.97 -6.53 10.30
N GLY A 192 -6.13 -7.85 10.15
CA GLY A 192 -7.39 -8.45 9.70
C GLY A 192 -8.57 -8.14 10.63
N ALA A 193 -8.35 -8.18 11.95
CA ALA A 193 -9.35 -7.78 12.93
C ALA A 193 -9.62 -6.27 12.92
N VAL A 194 -8.61 -5.42 12.74
CA VAL A 194 -8.79 -3.97 12.49
C VAL A 194 -9.64 -3.73 11.23
N ALA A 195 -9.39 -4.49 10.16
CA ALA A 195 -10.20 -4.42 8.95
C ALA A 195 -11.67 -4.81 9.21
N ALA A 196 -11.93 -5.80 10.07
CA ALA A 196 -13.28 -6.14 10.49
C ALA A 196 -13.95 -5.00 11.29
N VAL A 197 -13.23 -4.34 12.20
CA VAL A 197 -13.75 -3.17 12.94
C VAL A 197 -14.06 -2.02 11.98
N THR A 198 -13.12 -1.65 11.11
CA THR A 198 -13.29 -0.55 10.15
C THR A 198 -14.39 -0.84 9.13
N ALA A 199 -14.62 -2.10 8.76
CA ALA A 199 -15.75 -2.53 7.92
C ALA A 199 -17.11 -2.25 8.55
N GLN A 200 -17.21 -2.26 9.89
CA GLN A 200 -18.45 -1.90 10.59
C GLN A 200 -18.57 -0.38 10.80
N LEU A 201 -17.44 0.32 10.95
CA LEU A 201 -17.44 1.77 11.18
C LEU A 201 -17.88 2.57 9.94
N TRP A 202 -17.42 2.20 8.74
CA TRP A 202 -17.71 2.95 7.50
C TRP A 202 -18.60 2.18 6.52
N ARG A 203 -19.53 2.91 5.88
CA ARG A 203 -20.37 2.39 4.79
C ARG A 203 -19.62 2.12 3.48
N GLN A 204 -18.47 2.74 3.23
CA GLN A 204 -17.75 2.57 1.97
C GLN A 204 -16.52 1.65 2.15
N SER A 205 -16.40 0.62 1.31
CA SER A 205 -15.30 -0.37 1.39
C SER A 205 -13.93 0.29 1.25
N ARG A 206 -13.82 1.30 0.39
CA ARG A 206 -12.60 2.08 0.17
C ARG A 206 -12.19 2.91 1.38
N THR A 207 -13.13 3.52 2.10
CA THR A 207 -12.81 4.26 3.33
C THR A 207 -12.45 3.33 4.47
N ALA A 208 -13.14 2.19 4.60
CA ALA A 208 -12.81 1.15 5.58
C ALA A 208 -11.40 0.59 5.33
N SER A 209 -11.08 0.21 4.09
CA SER A 209 -9.73 -0.25 3.71
C SER A 209 -8.68 0.82 3.99
N GLY A 210 -8.95 2.07 3.60
CA GLY A 210 -8.04 3.19 3.82
C GLY A 210 -7.76 3.43 5.31
N ALA A 211 -8.78 3.36 6.16
CA ALA A 211 -8.63 3.49 7.60
C ALA A 211 -7.78 2.36 8.20
N ALA A 212 -8.02 1.10 7.81
CA ALA A 212 -7.24 -0.03 8.29
C ALA A 212 -5.77 0.04 7.83
N MET A 213 -5.53 0.44 6.57
CA MET A 213 -4.19 0.66 6.03
C MET A 213 -3.48 1.83 6.74
N ALA A 214 -4.20 2.91 7.08
CA ALA A 214 -3.65 4.02 7.85
C ALA A 214 -3.28 3.58 9.27
N THR A 215 -4.09 2.74 9.93
CA THR A 215 -3.74 2.15 11.24
C THR A 215 -2.47 1.32 11.14
N LEU A 216 -2.30 0.52 10.06
CA LEU A 216 -1.06 -0.23 9.80
C LEU A 216 0.15 0.70 9.63
N ALA A 217 0.01 1.75 8.82
CA ALA A 217 1.08 2.73 8.61
C ALA A 217 1.47 3.44 9.91
N VAL A 218 0.49 3.88 10.70
CA VAL A 218 0.73 4.51 12.02
C VAL A 218 1.43 3.55 12.97
N ALA A 219 1.00 2.28 13.03
CA ALA A 219 1.66 1.27 13.85
C ALA A 219 3.11 1.04 13.42
N ALA A 220 3.40 1.03 12.11
CA ALA A 220 4.76 0.90 11.59
C ALA A 220 5.64 2.13 11.92
N LEU A 221 5.05 3.33 11.89
CA LEU A 221 5.74 4.58 12.26
C LEU A 221 6.00 4.68 13.76
N VAL A 222 5.03 4.37 14.61
CA VAL A 222 5.20 4.34 16.08
C VAL A 222 6.28 3.35 16.48
N ARG A 223 6.28 2.17 15.85
CA ARG A 223 7.34 1.17 15.99
C ARG A 223 8.70 1.75 15.56
N GLY A 224 8.80 2.24 14.31
CA GLY A 224 10.05 2.77 13.78
C GLY A 224 10.61 3.92 14.61
N ALA A 225 9.79 4.89 14.99
CA ALA A 225 10.19 5.98 15.88
C ALA A 225 10.67 5.46 17.24
N GLY A 226 9.98 4.46 17.79
CA GLY A 226 10.37 3.82 19.03
C GLY A 226 11.72 3.10 18.95
N ASP A 227 12.00 2.43 17.84
CA ASP A 227 13.25 1.70 17.63
C ASP A 227 14.43 2.62 17.34
N VAL A 228 14.19 3.82 16.78
CA VAL A 228 15.23 4.86 16.65
C VAL A 228 15.64 5.43 18.01
N ILE A 229 14.70 5.53 18.96
CA ILE A 229 15.00 6.06 20.31
C ILE A 229 15.84 5.04 21.11
N ASP A 230 15.43 3.78 21.06
CA ASP A 230 16.15 2.69 21.71
C ASP A 230 16.08 1.44 20.83
N ASN A 231 17.23 1.03 20.31
CA ASN A 231 17.39 -0.13 19.43
C ASN A 231 16.94 -1.44 20.10
N SER A 232 16.79 -1.48 21.43
CA SER A 232 16.31 -2.64 22.17
C SER A 232 14.79 -2.68 22.37
N GLY A 233 14.10 -1.61 21.95
CA GLY A 233 12.67 -1.39 22.06
C GLY A 233 12.30 -0.44 23.19
N SER A 234 12.02 0.81 22.84
CA SER A 234 11.55 1.84 23.78
C SER A 234 10.10 1.62 24.23
N THR A 235 9.68 2.29 25.30
CA THR A 235 8.27 2.34 25.75
C THR A 235 7.31 2.77 24.64
N LEU A 236 7.77 3.58 23.68
CA LEU A 236 6.99 4.00 22.51
C LEU A 236 6.80 2.85 21.50
N SER A 237 7.82 2.04 21.24
CA SER A 237 7.74 0.87 20.35
C SER A 237 6.69 -0.13 20.83
N TRP A 238 6.56 -0.29 22.16
CA TRP A 238 5.61 -1.20 22.81
C TRP A 238 4.13 -0.91 22.55
N PHE A 239 3.77 0.29 22.06
CA PHE A 239 2.40 0.59 21.63
C PHE A 239 2.06 0.01 20.25
N SER A 240 3.05 -0.49 19.50
CA SER A 240 2.82 -1.09 18.19
C SER A 240 2.76 -2.61 18.27
N PRO A 241 1.70 -3.27 17.74
CA PRO A 241 1.67 -4.72 17.66
C PRO A 241 2.80 -5.28 16.78
N ILE A 242 3.33 -4.49 15.84
CA ILE A 242 4.48 -4.90 15.01
C ILE A 242 5.73 -5.07 15.89
N ALA A 243 5.92 -4.21 16.90
CA ALA A 243 7.04 -4.33 17.82
C ALA A 243 6.95 -5.60 18.67
N TRP A 244 5.75 -6.05 19.05
CA TRP A 244 5.59 -7.30 19.82
C TRP A 244 6.08 -8.52 19.03
N ALA A 245 5.83 -8.57 17.72
CA ALA A 245 6.39 -9.62 16.86
C ALA A 245 7.92 -9.55 16.80
N GLN A 246 8.51 -8.35 16.73
CA GLN A 246 9.97 -8.18 16.75
C GLN A 246 10.58 -8.53 18.12
N GLN A 247 9.87 -8.27 19.22
CA GLN A 247 10.29 -8.60 20.58
C GLN A 247 10.24 -10.11 20.88
N MET A 248 9.71 -10.94 19.97
CA MET A 248 9.93 -12.38 20.02
C MET A 248 11.40 -12.76 19.77
N ARG A 249 12.21 -11.83 19.20
CA ARG A 249 13.67 -11.93 19.02
C ARG A 249 14.15 -13.29 18.47
N PRO A 250 13.57 -13.79 17.37
CA PRO A 250 14.03 -15.02 16.73
C PRO A 250 15.50 -14.87 16.33
N PHE A 251 16.28 -15.96 16.45
CA PHE A 251 17.73 -16.00 16.19
C PHE A 251 18.62 -15.18 17.13
N VAL A 252 18.06 -14.62 18.21
CA VAL A 252 18.83 -13.87 19.22
C VAL A 252 18.55 -14.41 20.62
N ASP A 253 17.36 -14.13 21.16
CA ASP A 253 16.93 -14.55 22.50
C ASP A 253 15.43 -14.82 22.44
N LEU A 254 15.09 -16.01 21.95
CA LEU A 254 13.74 -16.35 21.53
C LEU A 254 12.72 -16.25 22.68
N ARG A 255 11.69 -15.43 22.50
CA ARG A 255 10.63 -15.16 23.48
C ARG A 255 9.26 -15.41 22.88
N TRP A 256 8.50 -16.32 23.47
CA TRP A 256 7.15 -16.67 22.98
C TRP A 256 6.04 -15.79 23.57
N TRP A 257 6.25 -15.20 24.74
CA TRP A 257 5.21 -14.47 25.45
C TRP A 257 4.64 -13.24 24.70
N PRO A 258 5.40 -12.46 23.88
CA PRO A 258 4.82 -11.34 23.13
C PRO A 258 3.77 -11.76 22.12
N PHE A 259 3.83 -13.00 21.63
CA PHE A 259 2.79 -13.56 20.76
C PHE A 259 1.43 -13.62 21.47
N GLY A 260 1.41 -13.84 22.79
CA GLY A 260 0.18 -13.80 23.58
C GLY A 260 -0.52 -12.43 23.51
N LEU A 261 0.24 -11.33 23.47
CA LEU A 261 -0.32 -9.98 23.33
C LEU A 261 -1.00 -9.78 21.98
N LEU A 262 -0.41 -10.32 20.90
CA LEU A 262 -1.01 -10.29 19.56
C LEU A 262 -2.33 -11.04 19.52
N VAL A 263 -2.38 -12.23 20.13
CA VAL A 263 -3.59 -13.04 20.22
C VAL A 263 -4.68 -12.30 21.01
N ILE A 264 -4.35 -11.74 22.18
CA ILE A 264 -5.29 -10.98 23.01
C ILE A 264 -5.85 -9.78 22.23
N LEU A 265 -4.99 -8.99 21.57
CA LEU A 265 -5.41 -7.84 20.80
C LEU A 265 -6.30 -8.24 19.62
N ALA A 266 -5.95 -9.28 18.88
CA ALA A 266 -6.73 -9.77 17.75
C ALA A 266 -8.14 -10.22 18.21
N VAL A 267 -8.23 -11.01 19.28
CA VAL A 267 -9.51 -11.47 19.85
C VAL A 267 -10.34 -10.28 20.36
N GLY A 268 -9.71 -9.32 21.05
CA GLY A 268 -10.38 -8.10 21.51
C GLY A 268 -10.98 -7.28 20.36
N LEU A 269 -10.23 -7.09 19.27
CA LEU A 269 -10.71 -6.41 18.07
C LEU A 269 -11.85 -7.17 17.36
N MET A 270 -11.78 -8.50 17.29
CA MET A 270 -12.87 -9.32 16.74
C MET A 270 -14.14 -9.20 17.59
N ALA A 271 -14.01 -9.16 18.93
CA ALA A 271 -15.14 -8.92 19.82
C ALA A 271 -15.75 -7.52 19.60
N VAL A 272 -14.92 -6.49 19.46
CA VAL A 272 -15.37 -5.13 19.11
C VAL A 272 -16.12 -5.12 17.78
N ALA A 273 -15.59 -5.79 16.75
CA ALA A 273 -16.25 -5.90 15.45
C ALA A 273 -17.64 -6.56 15.57
N ALA A 274 -17.74 -7.66 16.33
CA ALA A 274 -19.03 -8.33 16.57
C ALA A 274 -20.03 -7.45 17.33
N VAL A 275 -19.58 -6.68 18.33
CA VAL A 275 -20.44 -5.74 19.06
C VAL A 275 -20.93 -4.61 18.14
N LEU A 276 -20.06 -4.05 17.31
CA LEU A 276 -20.45 -3.02 16.33
C LEU A 276 -21.46 -3.58 15.32
N GLU A 277 -21.19 -4.77 14.79
CA GLU A 277 -22.07 -5.46 13.86
C GLU A 277 -23.45 -5.75 14.47
N SER A 278 -23.51 -6.05 15.78
CA SER A 278 -24.77 -6.32 16.49
C SER A 278 -25.70 -5.09 16.61
N ARG A 279 -25.12 -3.89 16.61
CA ARG A 279 -25.86 -2.62 16.76
C ARG A 279 -26.19 -1.95 15.41
N ARG A 280 -25.49 -2.33 14.34
CA ARG A 280 -25.60 -1.74 13.00
C ARG A 280 -26.71 -2.39 12.17
N GLN A 281 -27.49 -1.59 11.44
CA GLN A 281 -28.42 -2.07 10.42
C GLN A 281 -27.68 -2.43 9.12
N TYR A 282 -28.29 -3.26 8.27
CA TYR A 282 -27.71 -3.59 6.97
C TYR A 282 -27.46 -2.33 6.13
N ASP A 283 -26.33 -2.29 5.43
CA ASP A 283 -25.85 -1.15 4.64
C ASP A 283 -25.67 0.20 5.40
N ALA A 284 -25.86 0.25 6.72
CA ALA A 284 -25.48 1.41 7.53
C ALA A 284 -23.98 1.37 7.87
N GLY A 285 -23.34 2.50 8.17
CA GLY A 285 -22.07 2.54 8.91
C GLY A 285 -22.34 2.96 10.36
N THR A 286 -21.50 2.54 11.33
CA THR A 286 -21.62 3.08 12.70
C THR A 286 -21.27 4.56 12.74
N ILE A 287 -20.27 4.98 11.96
CA ILE A 287 -19.99 6.39 11.72
C ILE A 287 -20.96 6.84 10.65
N ALA A 288 -21.80 7.81 11.00
CA ALA A 288 -22.70 8.43 10.04
C ALA A 288 -21.87 8.92 8.85
N SER A 289 -22.17 8.40 7.65
CA SER A 289 -21.76 9.10 6.43
C SER A 289 -22.33 10.51 6.56
N THR A 290 -21.49 11.53 6.38
CA THR A 290 -21.99 12.90 6.32
C THR A 290 -23.07 12.89 5.24
N GLY A 291 -24.33 13.06 5.65
CA GLY A 291 -25.49 12.87 4.78
C GLY A 291 -25.53 13.92 3.68
N GLU A 292 -26.68 14.01 3.01
CA GLU A 292 -26.97 15.16 2.15
C GLU A 292 -26.68 16.43 2.95
N ARG A 293 -25.75 17.24 2.43
CA ARG A 293 -25.50 18.59 2.89
C ARG A 293 -26.31 19.47 1.95
N PRO A 294 -27.50 19.95 2.35
CA PRO A 294 -28.35 20.75 1.46
C PRO A 294 -27.61 22.00 0.97
N ASP A 295 -26.74 22.54 1.83
CA ASP A 295 -25.90 23.71 1.56
C ASP A 295 -24.54 23.35 0.94
N ALA A 296 -24.32 22.11 0.49
CA ALA A 296 -23.08 21.76 -0.18
C ALA A 296 -22.93 22.59 -1.46
N PRO A 297 -21.77 23.21 -1.70
CA PRO A 297 -21.55 23.94 -2.93
C PRO A 297 -21.68 22.98 -4.11
N ALA A 298 -22.49 23.36 -5.10
CA ALA A 298 -22.69 22.58 -6.31
C ALA A 298 -21.35 22.25 -6.98
N ILE A 299 -21.18 21.00 -7.41
CA ILE A 299 -20.00 20.57 -8.15
C ILE A 299 -20.14 21.06 -9.60
N THR A 300 -19.61 22.25 -9.85
CA THR A 300 -19.63 22.91 -11.15
C THR A 300 -18.51 22.37 -12.05
N GLY A 301 -18.84 21.33 -12.83
CA GLY A 301 -18.02 20.83 -13.94
C GLY A 301 -17.17 19.58 -13.65
N PRO A 302 -16.68 18.92 -14.72
CA PRO A 302 -16.06 17.59 -14.65
C PRO A 302 -14.74 17.58 -13.88
N LEU A 303 -13.90 18.61 -14.03
CA LEU A 303 -12.63 18.70 -13.29
C LEU A 303 -12.86 18.76 -11.78
N ARG A 304 -13.81 19.58 -11.33
CA ARG A 304 -14.17 19.71 -9.90
C ARG A 304 -14.73 18.40 -9.37
N LEU A 305 -15.51 17.67 -10.17
CA LEU A 305 -16.02 16.35 -9.83
C LEU A 305 -14.87 15.36 -9.63
N HIS A 306 -13.92 15.28 -10.57
CA HIS A 306 -12.75 14.41 -10.44
C HIS A 306 -11.94 14.77 -9.18
N LEU A 307 -11.63 16.05 -8.95
CA LEU A 307 -10.89 16.49 -7.76
C LEU A 307 -11.60 16.12 -6.46
N THR A 308 -12.93 16.30 -6.41
CA THR A 308 -13.74 15.99 -5.23
C THR A 308 -13.74 14.49 -4.93
N LEU A 309 -13.85 13.67 -5.96
CA LEU A 309 -13.86 12.21 -5.79
C LEU A 309 -12.46 11.66 -5.48
N GLN A 310 -11.41 12.26 -6.05
CA GLN A 310 -10.03 11.82 -5.89
C GLN A 310 -9.34 12.35 -4.62
N ARG A 311 -9.92 13.35 -3.94
CA ARG A 311 -9.33 14.00 -2.75
C ARG A 311 -8.76 13.01 -1.73
N GLY A 312 -9.50 11.94 -1.40
CA GLY A 312 -9.09 10.96 -0.40
C GLY A 312 -7.87 10.16 -0.86
N GLN A 313 -7.83 9.79 -2.15
CA GLN A 313 -6.68 9.11 -2.73
C GLN A 313 -5.47 10.05 -2.79
N THR A 314 -5.65 11.30 -3.20
CA THR A 314 -4.58 12.32 -3.24
C THR A 314 -3.99 12.55 -1.86
N ILE A 315 -4.82 12.72 -0.83
CA ILE A 315 -4.36 12.92 0.55
C ILE A 315 -3.57 11.70 1.04
N GLY A 316 -4.09 10.49 0.84
CA GLY A 316 -3.40 9.26 1.28
C GLY A 316 -2.03 9.09 0.61
N TRP A 317 -1.94 9.31 -0.70
CA TRP A 317 -0.68 9.25 -1.42
C TRP A 317 0.28 10.39 -1.07
N ALA A 318 -0.22 11.61 -0.87
CA ALA A 318 0.59 12.75 -0.48
C ALA A 318 1.24 12.54 0.90
N VAL A 319 0.48 12.03 1.87
CA VAL A 319 1.00 11.65 3.19
C VAL A 319 2.03 10.53 3.06
N GLY A 320 1.72 9.48 2.29
CA GLY A 320 2.65 8.36 2.08
C GLY A 320 3.98 8.79 1.45
N LEU A 321 3.94 9.62 0.41
CA LEU A 321 5.15 10.13 -0.25
C LEU A 321 5.89 11.18 0.59
N PHE A 322 5.19 11.98 1.40
CA PHE A 322 5.83 12.88 2.37
C PHE A 322 6.65 12.09 3.38
N VAL A 323 6.06 11.04 3.97
CA VAL A 323 6.74 10.17 4.94
C VAL A 323 7.90 9.42 4.28
N ALA A 324 7.69 8.84 3.10
CA ALA A 324 8.75 8.16 2.35
C ALA A 324 9.90 9.11 2.00
N GLY A 325 9.57 10.34 1.58
CA GLY A 325 10.54 11.39 1.35
C GLY A 325 11.33 11.69 2.62
N LEU A 326 10.67 11.89 3.75
CA LEU A 326 11.32 12.17 5.03
C LEU A 326 12.30 11.07 5.46
N VAL A 327 11.90 9.81 5.29
CA VAL A 327 12.79 8.65 5.54
C VAL A 327 13.99 8.70 4.61
N PHE A 328 13.80 8.82 3.28
CA PHE A 328 14.92 8.92 2.34
C PHE A 328 15.85 10.09 2.64
N GLY A 329 15.30 11.28 2.88
CA GLY A 329 16.08 12.46 3.22
C GLY A 329 16.93 12.26 4.46
N SER A 330 16.38 11.63 5.51
CA SER A 330 17.13 11.35 6.73
C SER A 330 18.27 10.33 6.56
N MET A 331 18.25 9.53 5.49
CA MET A 331 19.36 8.62 5.15
C MET A 331 20.55 9.33 4.52
N THR A 332 20.38 10.57 4.04
CA THR A 332 21.40 11.26 3.23
C THR A 332 22.75 11.33 3.95
N LYS A 333 22.77 11.84 5.19
CA LYS A 333 24.00 11.97 5.97
C LYS A 333 24.70 10.62 6.14
N ALA A 334 23.94 9.58 6.44
CA ALA A 334 24.53 8.27 6.63
C ALA A 334 25.05 7.63 5.34
N LEU A 335 24.42 7.89 4.18
CA LEU A 335 24.99 7.49 2.90
C LEU A 335 26.30 8.23 2.62
N MET A 336 26.39 9.51 2.99
CA MET A 336 27.62 10.30 2.84
C MET A 336 28.73 9.76 3.75
N ASP A 337 28.43 9.51 5.03
CA ASP A 337 29.40 8.94 5.99
C ASP A 337 29.86 7.53 5.52
N ALA A 338 28.94 6.72 4.99
CA ALA A 338 29.28 5.40 4.44
C ALA A 338 30.15 5.47 3.18
N ALA A 339 30.12 6.58 2.43
CA ALA A 339 30.99 6.79 1.29
C ALA A 339 32.47 6.91 1.69
N GLU A 340 32.78 7.32 2.92
CA GLU A 340 34.17 7.41 3.41
C GLU A 340 34.80 6.02 3.60
N THR A 341 33.98 5.00 3.86
CA THR A 341 34.44 3.65 4.22
C THR A 341 34.15 2.60 3.15
N ASN A 342 33.22 2.87 2.22
CA ASN A 342 32.82 1.94 1.17
C ASN A 342 33.18 2.48 -0.21
N GLU A 343 34.19 1.88 -0.86
CA GLU A 343 34.66 2.29 -2.18
C GLU A 343 33.55 2.34 -3.25
N LEU A 344 32.54 1.48 -3.17
CA LEU A 344 31.44 1.45 -4.13
C LEU A 344 30.55 2.70 -4.00
N ILE A 345 30.24 3.09 -2.77
CA ILE A 345 29.49 4.31 -2.47
C ILE A 345 30.37 5.54 -2.76
N ALA A 346 31.67 5.48 -2.42
CA ALA A 346 32.65 6.51 -2.74
C ALA A 346 32.73 6.79 -4.24
N ARG A 347 32.74 5.75 -5.09
CA ARG A 347 32.76 5.87 -6.56
C ARG A 347 31.47 6.49 -7.11
N LEU A 348 30.32 6.14 -6.54
CA LEU A 348 29.04 6.74 -6.94
C LEU A 348 28.97 8.22 -6.54
N LEU A 349 29.47 8.55 -5.35
CA LEU A 349 29.51 9.90 -4.83
C LEU A 349 30.53 10.77 -5.56
N SER A 350 31.70 10.23 -5.90
CA SER A 350 32.73 10.97 -6.65
C SER A 350 32.34 11.25 -8.10
N ALA A 351 31.53 10.38 -8.72
CA ALA A 351 31.05 10.58 -10.08
C ALA A 351 29.93 11.62 -10.20
N THR A 352 29.09 11.76 -9.18
CA THR A 352 27.81 12.51 -9.29
C THR A 352 27.61 13.59 -8.22
N GLY A 353 28.48 13.63 -7.21
CA GLY A 353 28.31 14.44 -6.00
C GLY A 353 27.08 14.05 -5.18
N ASN A 354 26.84 14.79 -4.09
CA ASN A 354 25.64 14.63 -3.25
C ASN A 354 24.34 14.74 -4.06
N ASP A 355 24.37 15.50 -5.16
CA ASP A 355 23.22 15.71 -6.03
C ASP A 355 22.78 14.45 -6.78
N GLY A 356 23.68 13.49 -7.02
CA GLY A 356 23.31 12.18 -7.56
C GLY A 356 22.44 11.36 -6.61
N ILE A 357 22.75 11.41 -5.30
CA ILE A 357 21.95 10.75 -4.26
C ILE A 357 20.55 11.36 -4.21
N TYR A 358 20.46 12.69 -4.14
CA TYR A 358 19.18 13.39 -4.13
C TYR A 358 18.34 13.13 -5.38
N THR A 359 18.99 13.08 -6.54
CA THR A 359 18.33 12.75 -7.82
C THR A 359 17.75 11.35 -7.75
N THR A 360 18.53 10.36 -7.33
CA THR A 360 18.11 8.96 -7.23
C THR A 360 16.94 8.79 -6.25
N MET A 361 17.02 9.39 -5.06
CA MET A 361 15.94 9.37 -4.08
C MET A 361 14.65 10.00 -4.63
N THR A 362 14.77 11.13 -5.33
CA THR A 362 13.62 11.80 -5.95
C THR A 362 13.05 10.97 -7.10
N GLN A 363 13.89 10.29 -7.89
CA GLN A 363 13.46 9.37 -8.93
C GLN A 363 12.64 8.20 -8.38
N PHE A 364 13.02 7.63 -7.23
CA PHE A 364 12.21 6.58 -6.59
C PHE A 364 10.83 7.10 -6.13
N LEU A 365 10.78 8.30 -5.54
CA LEU A 365 9.52 8.94 -5.16
C LEU A 365 8.65 9.27 -6.37
N ALA A 366 9.25 9.79 -7.44
CA ALA A 366 8.57 10.07 -8.71
C ALA A 366 8.06 8.79 -9.39
N ALA A 367 8.86 7.71 -9.36
CA ALA A 367 8.45 6.39 -9.87
C ALA A 367 7.20 5.89 -9.14
N ALA A 368 7.12 6.04 -7.81
CA ALA A 368 5.91 5.72 -7.06
C ALA A 368 4.71 6.61 -7.46
N ALA A 369 4.93 7.90 -7.72
CA ALA A 369 3.89 8.82 -8.18
C ALA A 369 3.32 8.45 -9.58
N THR A 370 4.07 7.74 -10.43
CA THR A 370 3.54 7.24 -11.71
C THR A 370 2.35 6.29 -11.54
N ALA A 371 2.35 5.48 -10.49
CA ALA A 371 1.25 4.57 -10.16
C ALA A 371 -0.01 5.35 -9.72
N TYR A 372 0.16 6.43 -8.94
CA TYR A 372 -0.94 7.33 -8.57
C TYR A 372 -1.56 7.96 -9.82
N VAL A 373 -0.75 8.57 -10.67
CA VAL A 373 -1.21 9.25 -11.89
C VAL A 373 -1.99 8.30 -12.79
N SER A 374 -1.43 7.10 -13.02
CA SER A 374 -2.09 6.05 -13.80
C SER A 374 -3.42 5.64 -13.19
N SER A 375 -3.46 5.44 -11.86
CA SER A 375 -4.69 5.05 -11.15
C SER A 375 -5.78 6.11 -11.24
N VAL A 376 -5.43 7.40 -11.15
CA VAL A 376 -6.39 8.51 -11.24
C VAL A 376 -7.04 8.56 -12.63
N VAL A 377 -6.24 8.39 -13.69
CA VAL A 377 -6.74 8.44 -15.07
C VAL A 377 -7.53 7.16 -15.42
N LEU A 378 -7.00 5.98 -15.06
CA LEU A 378 -7.69 4.70 -15.27
C LEU A 378 -9.04 4.60 -14.55
N ARG A 379 -9.28 5.44 -13.54
CA ARG A 379 -10.59 5.51 -12.91
C ARG A 379 -11.70 5.86 -13.89
N VAL A 380 -11.42 6.63 -14.95
CA VAL A 380 -12.40 6.90 -16.02
C VAL A 380 -12.85 5.59 -16.68
N TYR A 381 -11.92 4.66 -16.92
CA TYR A 381 -12.24 3.34 -17.47
C TYR A 381 -13.06 2.50 -16.48
N THR A 382 -12.70 2.52 -15.19
CA THR A 382 -13.45 1.81 -14.15
C THR A 382 -14.87 2.38 -13.97
N ASP A 383 -15.01 3.71 -14.00
CA ASP A 383 -16.29 4.39 -13.89
C ASP A 383 -17.18 4.10 -15.12
N GLU A 384 -16.58 3.96 -16.31
CA GLU A 384 -17.29 3.50 -17.51
C GLU A 384 -17.77 2.04 -17.37
N GLN A 385 -16.92 1.13 -16.91
CA GLN A 385 -17.30 -0.29 -16.69
C GLN A 385 -18.41 -0.47 -15.64
N ASN A 386 -18.54 0.48 -14.71
CA ASN A 386 -19.55 0.47 -13.66
C ASN A 386 -20.83 1.27 -14.04
N GLY A 387 -20.91 1.82 -15.26
CA GLY A 387 -22.03 2.67 -15.69
C GLY A 387 -22.10 4.04 -14.99
N LEU A 388 -21.08 4.42 -14.21
CA LEU A 388 -21.06 5.69 -13.45
C LEU A 388 -20.70 6.89 -14.33
N GLY A 389 -20.12 6.66 -15.51
CA GLY A 389 -19.82 7.70 -16.49
C GLY A 389 -21.04 8.19 -17.26
N GLU A 390 -22.05 7.33 -17.46
CA GLU A 390 -23.22 7.63 -18.29
C GLU A 390 -24.05 8.80 -17.77
N PRO A 391 -24.37 8.93 -16.46
CA PRO A 391 -25.13 10.06 -15.95
C PRO A 391 -24.45 11.41 -16.19
N VAL A 392 -23.11 11.43 -16.22
CA VAL A 392 -22.32 12.65 -16.47
C VAL A 392 -22.32 13.00 -17.96
N LEU A 393 -22.13 11.99 -18.82
CA LEU A 393 -22.08 12.16 -20.27
C LEU A 393 -23.46 12.39 -20.91
N ALA A 394 -24.55 12.04 -20.21
CA ALA A 394 -25.91 12.42 -20.59
C ALA A 394 -26.16 13.94 -20.42
N GLY A 395 -25.38 14.62 -19.59
CA GLY A 395 -25.39 16.08 -19.48
C GLY A 395 -24.63 16.78 -20.61
N ALA A 396 -24.55 18.11 -20.55
CA ALA A 396 -23.80 18.92 -21.51
C ALA A 396 -22.25 18.86 -21.31
N VAL A 397 -21.69 17.68 -21.11
CA VAL A 397 -20.26 17.44 -20.90
C VAL A 397 -19.68 16.72 -22.10
N SER A 398 -18.70 17.32 -22.78
CA SER A 398 -18.02 16.64 -23.88
C SER A 398 -17.11 15.52 -23.37
N ARG A 399 -17.08 14.40 -24.10
CA ARG A 399 -16.16 13.27 -23.84
C ARG A 399 -14.70 13.72 -23.72
N TRP A 400 -14.31 14.71 -24.51
CA TRP A 400 -13.00 15.35 -24.46
C TRP A 400 -12.72 16.03 -23.10
N ARG A 401 -13.66 16.84 -22.60
CA ARG A 401 -13.53 17.51 -21.30
C ARG A 401 -13.57 16.52 -20.13
N TRP A 402 -14.28 15.39 -20.29
CA TRP A 402 -14.29 14.31 -19.31
C TRP A 402 -12.91 13.68 -19.16
N LEU A 403 -12.32 13.16 -20.25
CA LEU A 403 -11.01 12.51 -20.20
C LEU A 403 -9.88 13.48 -19.84
N LEU A 404 -9.82 14.66 -20.46
CA LEU A 404 -8.78 15.65 -20.12
C LEU A 404 -8.96 16.24 -18.73
N GLY A 405 -10.20 16.29 -18.21
CA GLY A 405 -10.47 16.64 -16.82
C GLY A 405 -9.82 15.65 -15.85
N ALA A 406 -9.85 14.35 -16.16
CA ALA A 406 -9.15 13.33 -15.38
C ALA A 406 -7.62 13.48 -15.46
N VAL A 407 -7.07 13.79 -16.64
CA VAL A 407 -5.63 14.08 -16.81
C VAL A 407 -5.22 15.32 -16.00
N GLY A 408 -5.97 16.41 -16.09
CA GLY A 408 -5.74 17.63 -15.30
C GLY A 408 -5.83 17.37 -13.80
N CYS A 409 -6.80 16.56 -13.35
CA CYS A 409 -6.91 16.12 -11.97
C CYS A 409 -5.69 15.29 -11.53
N ALA A 410 -5.20 14.38 -12.38
CA ALA A 410 -4.02 13.57 -12.10
C ALA A 410 -2.76 14.43 -11.97
N LEU A 411 -2.60 15.46 -12.82
CA LEU A 411 -1.50 16.42 -12.79
C LEU A 411 -1.54 17.33 -11.57
N ALA A 412 -2.72 17.83 -11.20
CA ALA A 412 -2.90 18.62 -9.98
C ALA A 412 -2.55 17.78 -8.74
N GLY A 413 -3.02 16.52 -8.71
CA GLY A 413 -2.63 15.56 -7.67
C GLY A 413 -1.13 15.28 -7.65
N ALA A 414 -0.52 15.04 -8.81
CA ALA A 414 0.92 14.83 -8.97
C ALA A 414 1.74 16.01 -8.44
N ALA A 415 1.31 17.25 -8.68
CA ALA A 415 1.95 18.44 -8.13
C ALA A 415 1.93 18.47 -6.60
N VAL A 416 0.77 18.15 -5.98
CA VAL A 416 0.66 18.02 -4.53
C VAL A 416 1.56 16.89 -4.00
N LEU A 417 1.54 15.73 -4.66
CA LEU A 417 2.35 14.57 -4.28
C LEU A 417 3.85 14.87 -4.35
N MET A 418 4.33 15.46 -5.44
CA MET A 418 5.75 15.78 -5.60
C MET A 418 6.19 16.94 -4.70
N PHE A 419 5.32 17.91 -4.44
CA PHE A 419 5.57 18.93 -3.41
C PHE A 419 5.75 18.28 -2.04
N CYS A 420 4.82 17.41 -1.62
CA CYS A 420 4.92 16.67 -0.36
C CYS A 420 6.14 15.75 -0.30
N ALA A 421 6.44 15.02 -1.38
CA ALA A 421 7.60 14.13 -1.47
C ALA A 421 8.92 14.90 -1.34
N GLY A 422 9.07 16.00 -2.08
CA GLY A 422 10.24 16.85 -2.06
C GLY A 422 10.39 17.61 -0.74
N LEU A 423 9.28 18.04 -0.12
CA LEU A 423 9.27 18.66 1.20
C LEU A 423 9.71 17.65 2.27
N GLY A 424 9.19 16.42 2.24
CA GLY A 424 9.62 15.35 3.13
C GLY A 424 11.11 15.07 2.99
N ASN A 425 11.57 14.83 1.75
CA ASN A 425 12.98 14.59 1.44
C ASN A 425 13.89 15.75 1.88
N GLY A 426 13.46 16.98 1.58
CA GLY A 426 14.07 18.23 1.99
C GLY A 426 14.20 18.36 3.51
N LEU A 427 13.12 18.11 4.26
CA LEU A 427 13.13 18.16 5.72
C LEU A 427 14.05 17.08 6.31
N GLY A 428 13.98 15.84 5.82
CA GLY A 428 14.84 14.75 6.27
C GLY A 428 16.32 15.05 6.06
N ALA A 429 16.68 15.55 4.87
CA ALA A 429 18.06 15.89 4.53
C ALA A 429 18.52 17.18 5.25
N GLY A 430 17.73 18.24 5.19
CA GLY A 430 18.08 19.54 5.77
C GLY A 430 18.24 19.50 7.29
N LEU A 431 17.41 18.73 8.01
CA LEU A 431 17.55 18.54 9.46
C LEU A 431 18.77 17.70 9.83
N THR A 432 19.12 16.69 9.02
CA THR A 432 20.26 15.81 9.33
C THR A 432 21.60 16.44 8.97
N LEU A 433 21.65 17.24 7.91
CA LEU A 433 22.85 17.94 7.44
C LEU A 433 23.03 19.32 8.06
N GLY A 434 21.99 19.89 8.69
CA GLY A 434 22.02 21.26 9.21
C GLY A 434 21.93 22.33 8.12
N GLU A 435 21.45 21.98 6.93
CA GLU A 435 21.36 22.84 5.76
C GLU A 435 19.90 23.15 5.39
N PRO A 436 19.28 24.21 5.96
CA PRO A 436 17.86 24.50 5.72
C PRO A 436 17.56 24.85 4.26
N GLY A 437 18.55 25.35 3.50
CA GLY A 437 18.41 25.63 2.05
C GLY A 437 18.08 24.39 1.23
N THR A 438 18.47 23.20 1.69
CA THR A 438 18.21 21.92 1.04
C THR A 438 16.71 21.58 1.02
N ILE A 439 15.91 22.12 1.95
CA ILE A 439 14.46 21.89 2.01
C ILE A 439 13.78 22.45 0.75
N ILE A 440 14.00 23.74 0.48
CA ILE A 440 13.40 24.41 -0.68
C ILE A 440 13.97 23.82 -1.97
N ARG A 441 15.28 23.57 -2.00
CA ARG A 441 15.96 23.00 -3.17
C ARG A 441 15.39 21.64 -3.59
N LEU A 442 15.23 20.70 -2.65
CA LEU A 442 14.67 19.38 -2.95
C LEU A 442 13.16 19.42 -3.24
N THR A 443 12.43 20.35 -2.62
CA THR A 443 11.01 20.56 -2.95
C THR A 443 10.83 21.04 -4.40
N LEU A 444 11.64 22.01 -4.84
CA LEU A 444 11.63 22.49 -6.22
C LEU A 444 12.15 21.42 -7.20
N ALA A 445 13.17 20.67 -6.81
CA ALA A 445 13.70 19.56 -7.62
C ALA A 445 12.62 18.49 -7.87
N ALA A 446 11.84 18.14 -6.85
CA ALA A 446 10.74 17.19 -6.97
C ALA A 446 9.65 17.66 -7.94
N LEU A 447 9.33 18.95 -7.96
CA LEU A 447 8.36 19.53 -8.91
C LEU A 447 8.85 19.50 -10.37
N ALA A 448 10.16 19.41 -10.61
CA ALA A 448 10.71 19.27 -11.96
C ALA A 448 10.35 17.93 -12.64
N TYR A 449 9.82 16.95 -11.90
CA TYR A 449 9.34 15.66 -12.44
C TYR A 449 7.91 15.72 -12.97
N LEU A 450 7.21 16.86 -12.88
CA LEU A 450 5.85 16.98 -13.39
C LEU A 450 5.71 16.71 -14.90
N PRO A 451 6.64 17.13 -15.78
CA PRO A 451 6.60 16.75 -17.19
C PRO A 451 6.67 15.23 -17.40
N ALA A 452 7.50 14.52 -16.63
CA ALA A 452 7.58 13.07 -16.68
C ALA A 452 6.24 12.41 -16.28
N LEU A 453 5.61 12.92 -15.22
CA LEU A 453 4.30 12.46 -14.76
C LEU A 453 3.18 12.81 -15.77
N ALA A 454 3.31 13.91 -16.52
CA ALA A 454 2.39 14.26 -17.60
C ALA A 454 2.44 13.27 -18.76
N VAL A 455 3.63 12.77 -19.11
CA VAL A 455 3.78 11.70 -20.11
C VAL A 455 3.04 10.45 -19.65
N ILE A 456 3.23 10.01 -18.39
CA ILE A 456 2.53 8.84 -17.85
C ILE A 456 1.01 9.05 -17.78
N ALA A 457 0.54 10.23 -17.37
CA ALA A 457 -0.88 10.57 -17.37
C ALA A 457 -1.50 10.46 -18.77
N SER A 458 -0.75 10.89 -19.78
CA SER A 458 -1.18 10.88 -21.19
C SER A 458 -1.17 9.47 -21.77
N ILE A 459 -0.20 8.62 -21.40
CA ILE A 459 -0.19 7.19 -21.73
C ILE A 459 -1.40 6.50 -21.08
N ALA A 460 -1.70 6.82 -19.82
CA ALA A 460 -2.88 6.28 -19.15
C ALA A 460 -4.18 6.76 -19.82
N ALA A 461 -4.24 8.00 -20.29
CA ALA A 461 -5.39 8.50 -21.04
C ALA A 461 -5.57 7.75 -22.36
N LEU A 462 -4.47 7.47 -23.06
CA LEU A 462 -4.49 6.64 -24.27
C LEU A 462 -4.95 5.21 -23.95
N ALA A 463 -4.50 4.63 -22.84
CA ALA A 463 -4.94 3.32 -22.37
C ALA A 463 -6.46 3.27 -22.12
N VAL A 464 -7.03 4.32 -21.52
CA VAL A 464 -8.49 4.48 -21.35
C VAL A 464 -9.20 4.59 -22.70
N ALA A 465 -8.67 5.42 -23.60
CA ALA A 465 -9.23 5.63 -24.94
C ALA A 465 -9.26 4.34 -25.77
N LEU A 466 -8.23 3.48 -25.62
CA LEU A 466 -8.10 2.18 -26.30
C LEU A 466 -8.76 1.00 -25.56
N ARG A 467 -9.45 1.22 -24.43
CA ARG A 467 -10.03 0.17 -23.56
C ARG A 467 -9.02 -0.86 -23.05
N SER A 468 -7.78 -0.43 -22.87
CA SER A 468 -6.64 -1.30 -22.65
C SER A 468 -5.86 -0.87 -21.41
N PRO A 469 -6.44 -1.03 -20.20
CA PRO A 469 -5.88 -0.48 -18.96
C PRO A 469 -4.50 -1.04 -18.61
N TRP A 470 -4.13 -2.21 -19.15
CA TRP A 470 -2.82 -2.83 -18.93
C TRP A 470 -1.67 -1.99 -19.52
N ILE A 471 -1.91 -1.15 -20.54
CA ILE A 471 -0.88 -0.29 -21.14
C ILE A 471 -0.35 0.72 -20.12
N ALA A 472 -1.23 1.30 -19.31
CA ALA A 472 -0.85 2.23 -18.26
C ALA A 472 0.05 1.55 -17.20
N TRP A 473 -0.31 0.33 -16.81
CA TRP A 473 0.50 -0.45 -15.86
C TRP A 473 1.83 -0.89 -16.46
N LEU A 474 1.88 -1.22 -17.75
CA LEU A 474 3.15 -1.50 -18.45
C LEU A 474 4.08 -0.29 -18.38
N ALA A 475 3.57 0.93 -18.59
CA ALA A 475 4.38 2.15 -18.47
C ALA A 475 4.94 2.35 -17.05
N VAL A 476 4.12 2.12 -16.01
CA VAL A 476 4.56 2.16 -14.61
C VAL A 476 5.63 1.11 -14.33
N THR A 477 5.40 -0.14 -14.73
CA THR A 477 6.37 -1.24 -14.58
C THR A 477 7.67 -0.92 -15.30
N PHE A 478 7.58 -0.40 -16.53
CA PHE A 478 8.74 0.01 -17.31
C PHE A 478 9.59 1.06 -16.59
N VAL A 479 8.98 2.12 -16.04
CA VAL A 479 9.70 3.14 -15.27
C VAL A 479 10.43 2.52 -14.07
N ILE A 480 9.75 1.67 -13.30
CA ILE A 480 10.34 1.03 -12.10
C ILE A 480 11.47 0.07 -12.50
N THR A 481 11.26 -0.76 -13.52
CA THR A 481 12.27 -1.71 -14.00
C THR A 481 13.47 -1.00 -14.60
N ALA A 482 13.27 0.04 -15.40
CA ALA A 482 14.36 0.83 -15.96
C ALA A 482 15.21 1.49 -14.85
N LEU A 483 14.56 2.03 -13.81
CA LEU A 483 15.23 2.69 -12.68
C LEU A 483 15.98 1.70 -11.78
N SER A 484 15.34 0.59 -11.38
CA SER A 484 15.90 -0.32 -10.37
C SER A 484 16.76 -1.44 -10.97
N LEU A 485 16.43 -1.88 -12.18
CA LEU A 485 16.99 -3.09 -12.79
C LEU A 485 17.67 -2.82 -14.13
N GLY A 486 17.58 -1.60 -14.69
CA GLY A 486 18.08 -1.32 -16.03
C GLY A 486 19.55 -1.65 -16.22
N ALA A 487 20.40 -1.21 -15.28
CA ALA A 487 21.82 -1.55 -15.27
C ALA A 487 22.07 -3.04 -14.98
N LEU A 488 21.30 -3.64 -14.06
CA LEU A 488 21.46 -5.04 -13.64
C LEU A 488 21.11 -6.02 -14.76
N LEU A 489 20.03 -5.74 -15.49
CA LEU A 489 19.56 -6.49 -16.66
C LEU A 489 20.37 -6.19 -17.93
N ARG A 490 21.36 -5.28 -17.85
CA ARG A 490 22.17 -4.80 -18.98
C ARG A 490 21.30 -4.38 -20.18
N LEU A 491 20.20 -3.67 -19.91
CA LEU A 491 19.31 -3.22 -20.96
C LEU A 491 20.03 -2.26 -21.93
N PRO A 492 19.62 -2.21 -23.20
CA PRO A 492 20.15 -1.23 -24.14
C PRO A 492 19.96 0.19 -23.61
N ARG A 493 20.97 1.06 -23.78
CA ARG A 493 20.94 2.43 -23.25
C ARG A 493 19.72 3.23 -23.70
N TRP A 494 19.35 3.12 -24.98
CA TRP A 494 18.16 3.78 -25.53
C TRP A 494 16.87 3.41 -24.78
N LEU A 495 16.80 2.19 -24.24
CA LEU A 495 15.64 1.72 -23.48
C LEU A 495 15.62 2.30 -22.07
N ILE A 496 16.78 2.42 -21.41
CA ILE A 496 16.88 3.08 -20.09
C ILE A 496 16.57 4.59 -20.23
N GLU A 497 17.11 5.20 -21.28
CA GLU A 497 16.92 6.61 -21.63
C GLU A 497 15.49 6.95 -22.07
N LEU A 498 14.68 5.96 -22.45
CA LEU A 498 13.28 6.18 -22.78
C LEU A 498 12.42 6.49 -21.53
N SER A 499 12.91 6.17 -20.32
CA SER A 499 12.18 6.43 -19.08
C SER A 499 12.05 7.94 -18.81
N PRO A 500 10.82 8.51 -18.76
CA PRO A 500 10.62 9.93 -18.49
C PRO A 500 11.18 10.36 -17.13
N VAL A 501 11.07 9.48 -16.13
CA VAL A 501 11.60 9.71 -14.78
C VAL A 501 13.13 9.66 -14.78
N GLY A 502 13.74 8.73 -15.52
CA GLY A 502 15.20 8.59 -15.60
C GLY A 502 15.88 9.78 -16.29
N GLN A 503 15.22 10.37 -17.30
CA GLN A 503 15.69 11.58 -17.99
C GLN A 503 15.58 12.86 -17.13
N THR A 504 14.80 12.83 -16.05
CA THR A 504 14.73 13.94 -15.11
C THR A 504 15.80 13.76 -14.05
N THR A 505 16.82 14.60 -14.12
CA THR A 505 18.04 14.48 -13.29
C THR A 505 18.21 15.69 -12.36
N VAL A 506 17.12 16.34 -11.95
CA VAL A 506 17.18 17.46 -10.98
C VAL A 506 17.28 16.87 -9.57
N PRO A 507 18.16 17.37 -8.68
CA PRO A 507 18.94 18.62 -8.76
C PRO A 507 20.34 18.53 -9.39
N SER A 508 20.82 17.37 -9.87
CA SER A 508 22.20 17.27 -10.38
C SER A 508 22.45 18.07 -11.65
N GLN A 509 21.53 18.03 -12.61
CA GLN A 509 21.55 18.87 -13.80
C GLN A 509 20.12 19.20 -14.21
N PHE A 510 19.89 20.39 -14.77
CA PHE A 510 18.58 20.80 -15.26
C PHE A 510 18.42 20.44 -16.76
N PRO A 511 17.67 19.38 -17.11
CA PRO A 511 17.63 18.87 -18.48
C PRO A 511 16.53 19.58 -19.27
N ALA A 512 16.71 20.88 -19.56
CA ALA A 512 15.68 21.72 -20.18
C ALA A 512 15.08 21.12 -21.46
N VAL A 513 15.93 20.57 -22.35
CA VAL A 513 15.50 19.94 -23.60
C VAL A 513 14.62 18.73 -23.33
N ALA A 514 15.02 17.85 -22.39
CA ALA A 514 14.24 16.65 -22.06
C ALA A 514 12.87 17.02 -21.48
N LEU A 515 12.80 18.03 -20.60
CA LEU A 515 11.55 18.51 -20.01
C LEU A 515 10.61 19.09 -21.09
N VAL A 516 11.12 19.87 -22.03
CA VAL A 516 10.34 20.41 -23.16
C VAL A 516 9.82 19.27 -24.05
N VAL A 517 10.68 18.31 -24.41
CA VAL A 517 10.27 17.14 -25.20
C VAL A 517 9.18 16.33 -24.49
N MET A 518 9.28 16.13 -23.17
CA MET A 518 8.24 15.46 -22.39
C MET A 518 6.91 16.22 -22.41
N LEU A 519 6.92 17.55 -22.27
CA LEU A 519 5.70 18.36 -22.34
C LEU A 519 5.05 18.29 -23.74
N VAL A 520 5.85 18.36 -24.80
CA VAL A 520 5.36 18.18 -26.18
C VAL A 520 4.79 16.77 -26.37
N ALA A 521 5.50 15.74 -25.93
CA ALA A 521 5.03 14.36 -26.01
C ALA A 521 3.72 14.14 -25.23
N ALA A 522 3.63 14.67 -24.00
CA ALA A 522 2.43 14.59 -23.18
C ALA A 522 1.23 15.28 -23.85
N THR A 523 1.41 16.50 -24.40
CA THR A 523 0.33 17.23 -25.07
C THR A 523 -0.14 16.51 -26.34
N VAL A 524 0.78 15.96 -27.15
CA VAL A 524 0.43 15.15 -28.33
C VAL A 524 -0.33 13.88 -27.91
N LEU A 525 0.16 13.14 -26.92
CA LEU A 525 -0.50 11.91 -26.47
C LEU A 525 -1.89 12.19 -25.86
N ALA A 526 -2.03 13.24 -25.05
CA ALA A 526 -3.31 13.61 -24.46
C ALA A 526 -4.33 14.07 -25.51
N THR A 527 -3.88 14.80 -26.55
CA THR A 527 -4.75 15.23 -27.65
C THR A 527 -5.19 14.05 -28.52
N VAL A 528 -4.29 13.12 -28.83
CA VAL A 528 -4.61 11.88 -29.53
C VAL A 528 -5.61 11.04 -28.72
N ALA A 529 -5.36 10.86 -27.42
CA ALA A 529 -6.25 10.12 -26.53
C ALA A 529 -7.65 10.75 -26.48
N GLY A 530 -7.74 12.07 -26.36
CA GLY A 530 -9.00 12.80 -26.40
C GLY A 530 -9.76 12.62 -27.73
N TRP A 531 -9.04 12.57 -28.86
CA TRP A 531 -9.65 12.46 -30.18
C TRP A 531 -10.23 11.07 -30.40
N ILE A 532 -9.47 10.03 -30.04
CA ILE A 532 -9.94 8.65 -30.04
C ILE A 532 -11.15 8.50 -29.12
N TYR A 533 -11.09 9.04 -27.90
CA TYR A 533 -12.17 8.91 -26.92
C TYR A 533 -13.45 9.66 -27.34
N ARG A 534 -13.32 10.77 -28.07
CA ARG A 534 -14.46 11.52 -28.62
C ARG A 534 -15.21 10.73 -29.69
N ASN A 535 -14.49 10.02 -30.55
CA ASN A 535 -15.06 9.31 -31.70
C ASN A 535 -15.51 7.88 -31.35
N ARG A 536 -15.32 7.45 -30.11
CA ARG A 536 -15.73 6.13 -29.62
C ARG A 536 -17.12 6.18 -29.02
N ASP A 537 -17.88 5.10 -29.16
CA ASP A 537 -19.16 4.90 -28.45
C ASP A 537 -18.93 4.60 -26.96
N ALA A 538 -19.92 4.99 -26.14
CA ALA A 538 -19.95 4.62 -24.73
C ALA A 538 -20.44 3.16 -24.65
N VAL A 539 -19.86 2.37 -23.73
CA VAL A 539 -20.33 0.99 -23.45
C VAL A 539 -21.39 1.01 -22.39
#